data_AF-A0A3E4UM90-F1
#
_entry.id   AF-A0A3E4UM90-F1
#
_cell.length_a   1.000
_cell.length_b   1.000
_cell.length_c   1.000
_cell.angle_alpha   90.00
_cell.angle_beta   90.00
_cell.angle_gamma   90.00
#
_symmetry.space_group_name_H-M   'P 1'
#
loop_
_entity.id
_entity.type
_entity.pdbx_description
1 polymer ?
#
loop_
_entity_poly.entity_id
_entity_poly.type
_entity_poly.pdbx_seq_one_letter_code
_entity_poly.pdbx_strand_id
1 'polypeptide(L)'
;KTGKGSFDIILENLSRLKAYNEEYYSKVLFNCVISSSSDLENIYRFYSEEELFEAGTVNFNYVNPVGLKDETLSRITQKNFRVHRLAYIKMILSVLEKRKWDAQSRLLRRELQDIELLYEQLHSHVAEGKKTHHGGPCIPAVRRLFVDTKGEFFPCERVSEEDSEMCIGSLDSGFDFDKMSFLLNHGKMIKEKCLGCWNLRMCAYCLAQIPKDNQILTENMLLQQCENSKESTLLLLYKLCILVEFGYKGNENLQVLK
;
A
#
# COMPACT_ATOMS: atom_id res chain seq x y z
N LYS A 1 -14.94 23.26 -18.12
CA LYS A 1 -15.61 21.99 -17.69
C LYS A 1 -17.10 22.25 -17.59
N THR A 2 -17.96 21.38 -18.14
CA THR A 2 -19.43 21.57 -18.23
C THR A 2 -20.18 21.44 -16.90
N GLY A 3 -19.50 21.06 -15.80
CA GLY A 3 -20.09 20.94 -14.46
C GLY A 3 -21.05 19.75 -14.28
N LYS A 4 -21.44 19.06 -15.35
CA LYS A 4 -22.21 17.81 -15.29
C LYS A 4 -21.31 16.68 -14.79
N GLY A 5 -21.72 15.98 -13.74
CA GLY A 5 -21.02 14.81 -13.21
C GLY A 5 -20.95 13.70 -14.25
N SER A 6 -19.84 12.97 -14.30
CA SER A 6 -19.65 11.82 -15.19
C SER A 6 -20.20 10.51 -14.62
N PHE A 7 -20.84 10.58 -13.45
CA PHE A 7 -21.18 9.42 -12.65
C PHE A 7 -22.17 8.48 -13.34
N ASP A 8 -23.32 8.99 -13.78
CA ASP A 8 -24.35 8.18 -14.45
C ASP A 8 -23.81 7.52 -15.74
N ILE A 9 -22.97 8.25 -16.48
CA ILE A 9 -22.30 7.75 -17.69
C ILE A 9 -21.36 6.58 -17.35
N ILE A 10 -20.63 6.67 -16.23
CA ILE A 10 -19.73 5.60 -15.78
C ILE A 10 -20.55 4.36 -15.42
N LEU A 11 -21.61 4.50 -14.60
CA LEU A 11 -22.44 3.36 -14.21
C LEU A 11 -23.11 2.69 -15.42
N GLU A 12 -23.64 3.48 -16.37
CA GLU A 12 -24.22 2.94 -17.60
C GLU A 12 -23.20 2.13 -18.41
N ASN A 13 -21.97 2.64 -18.54
CA ASN A 13 -20.91 1.94 -19.26
C ASN A 13 -20.43 0.67 -18.54
N LEU A 14 -20.37 0.67 -17.20
CA LEU A 14 -20.06 -0.52 -16.41
C LEU A 14 -21.14 -1.60 -16.58
N SER A 15 -22.41 -1.22 -16.53
CA SER A 15 -23.53 -2.14 -16.82
C SER A 15 -23.43 -2.75 -18.21
N ARG A 16 -23.12 -1.94 -19.24
CA ARG A 16 -22.89 -2.43 -20.60
C ARG A 16 -21.71 -3.39 -20.69
N LEU A 17 -20.62 -3.10 -19.97
CA LEU A 17 -19.45 -3.96 -19.95
C LEU A 17 -19.75 -5.32 -19.29
N LYS A 18 -20.44 -5.32 -18.13
CA LYS A 18 -20.88 -6.54 -17.44
C LYS A 18 -21.79 -7.39 -18.34
N ALA A 19 -22.76 -6.76 -19.00
CA ALA A 19 -23.67 -7.44 -19.94
C ALA A 19 -22.96 -7.96 -21.21
N TYR A 20 -21.92 -7.28 -21.68
CA TYR A 20 -21.16 -7.71 -22.85
C TYR A 20 -20.28 -8.92 -22.56
N ASN A 21 -19.60 -8.94 -21.40
CA ASN A 21 -18.76 -10.08 -21.00
C ASN A 21 -18.58 -10.11 -19.47
N GLU A 22 -19.34 -10.99 -18.83
CA GLU A 22 -19.32 -11.18 -17.38
C GLU A 22 -17.99 -11.79 -16.87
N GLU A 23 -17.39 -12.70 -17.64
CA GLU A 23 -16.11 -13.32 -17.29
C GLU A 23 -14.98 -12.26 -17.27
N TYR A 24 -15.00 -11.33 -18.23
CA TYR A 24 -14.07 -10.20 -18.23
C TYR A 24 -14.39 -9.23 -17.09
N TYR A 25 -15.67 -8.93 -16.85
CA TYR A 25 -16.08 -8.00 -15.81
C TYR A 25 -15.65 -8.45 -14.40
N SER A 26 -15.70 -9.75 -14.11
CA SER A 26 -15.21 -10.30 -12.83
C SER A 26 -13.70 -10.06 -12.57
N LYS A 27 -12.94 -9.66 -13.59
CA LYS A 27 -11.51 -9.30 -13.50
C LYS A 27 -11.28 -7.78 -13.39
N VAL A 28 -12.35 -6.98 -13.48
CA VAL A 28 -12.26 -5.52 -13.35
C VAL A 28 -12.05 -5.16 -11.89
N LEU A 29 -10.99 -4.39 -11.61
CA LEU A 29 -10.66 -3.90 -10.28
C LEU A 29 -10.85 -2.39 -10.22
N PHE A 30 -11.48 -1.93 -9.15
CA PHE A 30 -11.70 -0.52 -8.87
C PHE A 30 -10.69 -0.07 -7.82
N ASN A 31 -10.00 1.03 -8.10
CA ASN A 31 -9.14 1.70 -7.14
C ASN A 31 -9.76 3.05 -6.80
N CYS A 32 -10.33 3.14 -5.60
CA CYS A 32 -11.02 4.32 -5.11
C CYS A 32 -10.10 5.09 -4.16
N VAL A 33 -9.67 6.29 -4.58
CA VAL A 33 -8.94 7.21 -3.73
C VAL A 33 -9.93 8.01 -2.89
N ILE A 34 -9.84 7.87 -1.56
CA ILE A 34 -10.71 8.53 -0.60
C ILE A 34 -9.96 9.71 0.03
N SER A 35 -10.60 10.89 0.04
CA SER A 35 -10.13 12.02 0.85
C SER A 35 -10.46 11.79 2.32
N SER A 36 -9.56 12.16 3.22
CA SER A 36 -9.77 12.02 4.67
C SER A 36 -11.00 12.78 5.20
N SER A 37 -11.49 13.77 4.44
CA SER A 37 -12.69 14.56 4.72
C SER A 37 -13.99 14.04 4.08
N SER A 38 -13.92 13.07 3.17
CA SER A 38 -15.12 12.50 2.54
C SER A 38 -15.96 11.70 3.54
N ASP A 39 -17.28 11.61 3.33
CA ASP A 39 -18.15 10.82 4.18
C ASP A 39 -17.94 9.31 3.93
N LEU A 40 -17.09 8.69 4.75
CA LEU A 40 -16.69 7.29 4.58
C LEU A 40 -17.88 6.33 4.69
N GLU A 41 -18.88 6.67 5.49
CA GLU A 41 -20.08 5.87 5.66
C GLU A 41 -20.91 5.80 4.38
N ASN A 42 -21.08 6.94 3.71
CA ASN A 42 -21.76 6.99 2.41
C ASN A 42 -20.95 6.27 1.33
N ILE A 43 -19.61 6.36 1.36
CA ILE A 43 -18.74 5.65 0.43
C ILE A 43 -18.89 4.14 0.61
N TYR A 44 -18.78 3.64 1.84
CA TYR A 44 -18.96 2.21 2.09
C TYR A 44 -20.35 1.72 1.73
N ARG A 45 -21.39 2.49 2.07
CA ARG A 45 -22.77 2.15 1.71
C ARG A 45 -22.91 2.01 0.19
N PHE A 46 -22.47 3.02 -0.56
CA PHE A 46 -22.49 3.04 -2.02
C PHE A 46 -21.85 1.79 -2.64
N TYR A 47 -20.58 1.52 -2.34
CA TYR A 47 -19.89 0.35 -2.91
C TYR A 47 -20.41 -1.00 -2.40
N SER A 48 -21.17 -1.01 -1.30
CA SER A 48 -21.74 -2.26 -0.74
C SER A 48 -23.14 -2.57 -1.26
N GLU A 49 -23.87 -1.57 -1.75
CA GLU A 49 -25.28 -1.70 -2.20
C GLU A 49 -25.40 -1.77 -3.73
N GLU A 50 -24.46 -1.17 -4.46
CA GLU A 50 -24.46 -1.17 -5.93
C GLU A 50 -23.95 -2.49 -6.52
N GLU A 51 -24.80 -3.16 -7.31
CA GLU A 51 -24.52 -4.50 -7.89
C GLU A 51 -23.31 -4.53 -8.86
N LEU A 52 -22.91 -3.36 -9.36
CA LEU A 52 -21.77 -3.22 -10.26
C LEU A 52 -20.42 -3.38 -9.55
N PHE A 53 -20.38 -3.30 -8.22
CA PHE A 53 -19.16 -3.39 -7.44
C PHE A 53 -19.14 -4.66 -6.60
N GLU A 54 -18.69 -5.75 -7.21
CA GLU A 54 -18.53 -7.02 -6.51
C GLU A 54 -17.52 -6.89 -5.38
N ALA A 55 -17.84 -7.47 -4.23
CA ALA A 55 -17.01 -7.33 -3.06
C ALA A 55 -15.65 -8.04 -3.28
N GLY A 56 -14.55 -7.33 -3.05
CA GLY A 56 -13.19 -7.78 -3.37
C GLY A 56 -12.62 -7.16 -4.65
N THR A 57 -13.46 -6.55 -5.51
CA THR A 57 -12.97 -5.81 -6.69
C THR A 57 -12.59 -4.37 -6.36
N VAL A 58 -13.12 -3.82 -5.27
CA VAL A 58 -12.92 -2.42 -4.86
C VAL A 58 -11.80 -2.31 -3.84
N ASN A 59 -10.89 -1.38 -4.08
CA ASN A 59 -9.76 -1.09 -3.21
C ASN A 59 -9.80 0.37 -2.80
N PHE A 60 -9.82 0.62 -1.50
CA PHE A 60 -9.81 1.96 -0.96
C PHE A 60 -8.40 2.37 -0.58
N ASN A 61 -7.97 3.54 -1.05
CA ASN A 61 -6.69 4.13 -0.68
C ASN A 61 -6.92 5.57 -0.22
N TYR A 62 -6.34 5.95 0.92
CA TYR A 62 -6.30 7.36 1.29
C TYR A 62 -5.32 8.12 0.40
N VAL A 63 -5.51 9.45 0.31
CA VAL A 63 -4.54 10.34 -0.31
C VAL A 63 -3.18 10.17 0.36
N ASN A 64 -2.13 9.96 -0.45
CA ASN A 64 -0.77 9.81 0.06
C ASN A 64 -0.31 11.13 0.72
N PRO A 65 0.14 11.11 1.99
CA PRO A 65 0.59 12.32 2.66
C PRO A 65 1.93 12.86 2.15
N VAL A 66 2.75 12.02 1.51
CA VAL A 66 4.06 12.43 0.99
C VAL A 66 3.90 13.53 -0.05
N GLY A 67 4.49 14.70 0.20
CA GLY A 67 4.46 15.85 -0.70
C GLY A 67 3.15 16.66 -0.68
N LEU A 68 2.25 16.45 0.28
CA LEU A 68 1.06 17.28 0.42
C LEU A 68 1.39 18.70 0.90
N LYS A 69 0.91 19.71 0.17
CA LYS A 69 1.01 21.12 0.58
C LYS A 69 0.05 21.50 1.71
N ASP A 70 -1.09 20.80 1.81
CA ASP A 70 -2.11 21.00 2.83
C ASP A 70 -2.32 19.70 3.61
N GLU A 71 -1.75 19.67 4.82
CA GLU A 71 -1.82 18.51 5.72
C GLU A 71 -3.26 18.21 6.19
N THR A 72 -4.17 19.18 6.13
CA THR A 72 -5.57 18.97 6.54
C THR A 72 -6.28 17.96 5.65
N LEU A 73 -5.85 17.82 4.39
CA LEU A 73 -6.36 16.84 3.44
C LEU A 73 -6.03 15.39 3.85
N SER A 74 -5.02 15.20 4.69
CA SER A 74 -4.63 13.88 5.21
C SER A 74 -5.32 13.55 6.55
N ARG A 75 -5.86 14.53 7.27
CA ARG A 75 -6.40 14.35 8.62
C ARG A 75 -7.76 13.64 8.61
N ILE A 76 -7.76 12.39 9.05
CA ILE A 76 -8.99 11.57 9.18
C ILE A 76 -9.91 12.16 10.26
N THR A 77 -11.18 12.37 9.91
CA THR A 77 -12.18 12.84 10.87
C THR A 77 -12.50 11.79 11.93
N GLN A 78 -12.90 12.21 13.13
CA GLN A 78 -13.31 11.28 14.19
C GLN A 78 -14.51 10.41 13.77
N LYS A 79 -15.43 10.96 12.94
CA LYS A 79 -16.54 10.19 12.35
C LYS A 79 -15.99 9.04 11.50
N ASN A 80 -15.13 9.34 10.53
CA ASN A 80 -14.55 8.34 9.64
C ASN A 80 -13.74 7.28 10.39
N PHE A 81 -12.97 7.68 11.41
CA PHE A 81 -12.26 6.74 12.27
C PHE A 81 -13.21 5.73 12.95
N ARG A 82 -14.33 6.19 13.49
CA ARG A 82 -15.32 5.31 14.14
C ARG A 82 -16.01 4.38 13.13
N VAL A 83 -16.38 4.90 11.97
CA VAL A 83 -17.00 4.13 10.87
C VAL A 83 -16.06 3.03 10.40
N HIS A 84 -14.80 3.37 10.10
CA HIS A 84 -13.77 2.42 9.70
C HIS A 84 -13.56 1.35 10.77
N ARG A 85 -13.36 1.75 12.03
CA ARG A 85 -13.11 0.81 13.13
C ARG A 85 -14.25 -0.19 13.32
N LEU A 86 -15.51 0.25 13.21
CA LEU A 86 -16.66 -0.65 13.28
C LEU A 86 -16.69 -1.63 12.10
N ALA A 87 -16.46 -1.15 10.87
CA ALA A 87 -16.40 -2.00 9.68
C ALA A 87 -15.26 -3.03 9.79
N TYR A 88 -14.08 -2.61 10.25
CA TYR A 88 -12.93 -3.49 10.49
C TYR A 88 -13.26 -4.57 11.52
N ILE A 89 -13.88 -4.23 12.66
CA ILE A 89 -14.27 -5.22 13.68
C ILE A 89 -15.27 -6.24 13.11
N LYS A 90 -16.28 -5.81 12.35
CA LYS A 90 -17.25 -6.71 11.70
C LYS A 90 -16.56 -7.68 10.73
N MET A 91 -15.60 -7.17 9.95
CA MET A 91 -14.80 -7.95 9.03
C MET A 91 -13.96 -9.00 9.78
N ILE A 92 -13.25 -8.62 10.85
CA ILE A 92 -12.48 -9.55 11.68
C ILE A 92 -13.36 -10.63 12.34
N LEU A 93 -14.54 -10.26 12.86
CA LEU A 93 -15.49 -11.24 13.41
C LEU A 93 -16.00 -12.22 12.35
N SER A 94 -16.07 -11.80 11.09
CA SER A 94 -16.46 -12.67 9.97
C SER A 94 -15.33 -13.65 9.60
N VAL A 95 -14.07 -13.20 9.64
CA VAL A 95 -12.87 -14.06 9.47
C VAL A 95 -12.81 -15.14 10.54
N LEU A 96 -13.16 -14.79 11.77
CA LEU A 96 -13.18 -15.70 12.92
C LEU A 96 -14.47 -16.55 13.02
N GLU A 97 -15.31 -16.53 11.97
CA GLU A 97 -16.58 -17.25 11.89
C GLU A 97 -17.57 -16.94 13.04
N LYS A 98 -17.38 -15.81 13.73
CA LYS A 98 -18.30 -15.31 14.77
C LYS A 98 -19.47 -14.54 14.18
N ARG A 99 -19.42 -14.25 12.87
CA ARG A 99 -20.43 -13.53 12.12
C ARG A 99 -20.43 -13.99 10.65
N LYS A 100 -21.58 -13.87 9.98
CA LYS A 100 -21.65 -13.99 8.52
C LYS A 100 -21.01 -12.76 7.85
N TRP A 101 -20.36 -12.98 6.72
CA TRP A 101 -19.90 -11.92 5.83
C TRP A 101 -21.08 -11.13 5.26
N ASP A 102 -20.99 -9.80 5.28
CA ASP A 102 -21.82 -8.91 4.49
C ASP A 102 -20.99 -8.16 3.44
N ALA A 103 -21.65 -7.43 2.54
CA ALA A 103 -21.00 -6.71 1.46
C ALA A 103 -19.93 -5.73 1.98
N GLN A 104 -20.25 -4.94 3.02
CA GLN A 104 -19.30 -4.01 3.63
C GLN A 104 -18.05 -4.73 4.18
N SER A 105 -18.23 -5.82 4.92
CA SER A 105 -17.12 -6.59 5.51
C SER A 105 -16.21 -7.16 4.44
N ARG A 106 -16.79 -7.66 3.33
CA ARG A 106 -16.05 -8.18 2.17
C ARG A 106 -15.24 -7.09 1.46
N LEU A 107 -15.72 -5.84 1.40
CA LEU A 107 -14.94 -4.72 0.85
C LEU A 107 -13.65 -4.46 1.64
N LEU A 108 -13.66 -4.67 2.97
CA LEU A 108 -12.48 -4.47 3.81
C LEU A 108 -11.55 -5.69 3.84
N ARG A 109 -11.85 -6.78 3.13
CA ARG A 109 -11.06 -8.02 3.13
C ARG A 109 -9.59 -7.78 2.78
N ARG A 110 -9.31 -6.84 1.87
CA ARG A 110 -7.94 -6.52 1.47
C ARG A 110 -7.09 -5.97 2.62
N GLU A 111 -7.69 -5.41 3.67
CA GLU A 111 -6.96 -4.93 4.85
C GLU A 111 -6.28 -6.08 5.64
N LEU A 112 -6.64 -7.34 5.37
CA LEU A 112 -5.96 -8.51 5.94
C LEU A 112 -4.72 -8.95 5.16
N GLN A 113 -4.47 -8.38 3.97
CA GLN A 113 -3.38 -8.84 3.09
C GLN A 113 -2.02 -8.87 3.80
N ASP A 114 -1.70 -7.82 4.57
CA ASP A 114 -0.42 -7.76 5.29
C ASP A 114 -0.35 -8.74 6.47
N ILE A 115 -1.49 -9.02 7.11
CA ILE A 115 -1.59 -10.03 8.18
C ILE A 115 -1.40 -11.43 7.60
N GLU A 116 -1.98 -11.70 6.43
CA GLU A 116 -1.82 -12.96 5.69
C GLU A 116 -0.38 -13.18 5.28
N LEU A 117 0.24 -12.17 4.65
CA LEU A 117 1.65 -12.23 4.27
C LEU A 117 2.55 -12.49 5.49
N LEU A 118 2.31 -11.77 6.60
CA LEU A 118 3.04 -11.98 7.85
C LEU A 118 2.86 -13.40 8.37
N TYR A 119 1.63 -13.93 8.40
CA TYR A 119 1.35 -15.29 8.84
C TYR A 119 2.10 -16.31 7.98
N GLU A 120 2.02 -16.20 6.66
CA GLU A 120 2.73 -17.08 5.72
C GLU A 120 4.26 -17.01 5.91
N GLN A 121 4.81 -15.81 6.05
CA GLN A 121 6.25 -15.61 6.24
C GLN A 121 6.75 -16.24 7.55
N LEU A 122 5.99 -16.11 8.64
CA LEU A 122 6.32 -16.74 9.93
C LEU A 122 6.29 -18.29 9.86
N HIS A 123 5.42 -18.86 9.02
CA HIS A 123 5.29 -20.32 8.85
C HIS A 123 6.15 -20.88 7.71
N SER A 124 6.81 -20.03 6.91
CA SER A 124 7.59 -20.46 5.76
C SER A 124 8.86 -21.26 6.14
N HIS A 125 9.40 -21.03 7.35
CA HIS A 125 10.64 -21.63 7.88
C HIS A 125 11.85 -21.60 6.91
N VAL A 126 11.86 -20.64 5.97
CA VAL A 126 12.93 -20.52 4.97
C VAL A 126 14.21 -20.01 5.63
N ALA A 127 15.35 -20.64 5.35
CA ALA A 127 16.66 -20.18 5.81
C ALA A 127 17.08 -18.89 5.09
N GLU A 128 17.84 -18.04 5.78
CA GLU A 128 18.39 -16.83 5.16
C GLU A 128 19.39 -17.16 4.05
N GLY A 129 19.34 -16.40 2.97
CA GLY A 129 20.33 -16.48 1.90
C GLY A 129 21.69 -15.94 2.36
N LYS A 130 22.77 -16.33 1.65
CA LYS A 130 24.13 -15.79 1.88
C LYS A 130 24.21 -14.27 1.69
N LYS A 131 23.29 -13.71 0.91
CA LYS A 131 23.12 -12.28 0.66
C LYS A 131 21.63 -11.99 0.76
N THR A 132 21.30 -10.93 1.47
CA THR A 132 19.93 -10.47 1.67
C THR A 132 19.92 -8.96 1.75
N HIS A 133 18.78 -8.37 1.46
CA HIS A 133 18.49 -6.96 1.60
C HIS A 133 17.02 -6.84 2.00
N HIS A 134 16.67 -5.80 2.74
CA HIS A 134 15.28 -5.52 3.04
C HIS A 134 14.49 -5.25 1.74
N GLY A 135 13.19 -5.51 1.77
CA GLY A 135 12.29 -5.21 0.66
C GLY A 135 12.10 -3.70 0.48
N GLY A 136 11.41 -3.27 -0.57
CA GLY A 136 11.15 -1.84 -0.82
C GLY A 136 11.97 -1.22 -1.95
N PRO A 137 13.31 -1.36 -2.02
CA PRO A 137 14.06 -0.93 -3.19
C PRO A 137 13.59 -1.70 -4.43
N CYS A 138 12.98 -0.98 -5.37
CA CYS A 138 12.69 -1.49 -6.70
C CYS A 138 13.90 -1.26 -7.62
N ILE A 139 13.98 -1.99 -8.74
CA ILE A 139 14.98 -1.70 -9.77
C ILE A 139 14.65 -0.32 -10.39
N PRO A 140 15.50 0.70 -10.21
CA PRO A 140 15.25 2.05 -10.70
C PRO A 140 14.99 2.08 -12.21
N ALA A 141 14.09 2.94 -12.66
CA ALA A 141 13.79 3.19 -14.07
C ALA A 141 13.21 2.03 -14.91
N VAL A 142 13.22 0.78 -14.44
CA VAL A 142 12.78 -0.37 -15.26
C VAL A 142 11.27 -0.37 -15.52
N ARG A 143 10.47 0.02 -14.53
CA ARG A 143 8.99 -0.02 -14.63
C ARG A 143 8.34 1.36 -14.67
N ARG A 144 8.97 2.36 -14.07
CA ARG A 144 8.35 3.67 -13.78
C ARG A 144 9.33 4.81 -13.98
N LEU A 145 10.25 4.72 -14.94
CA LEU A 145 11.14 5.85 -15.25
C LEU A 145 10.31 7.14 -15.34
N PHE A 146 10.66 8.09 -14.49
CA PHE A 146 10.05 9.40 -14.47
C PHE A 146 11.05 10.37 -15.07
N VAL A 147 10.61 11.19 -16.02
CA VAL A 147 11.44 12.16 -16.72
C VAL A 147 10.82 13.53 -16.53
N ASP A 148 11.59 14.47 -15.99
CA ASP A 148 11.11 15.82 -15.76
C ASP A 148 11.13 16.66 -17.06
N THR A 149 10.68 17.92 -16.94
CA THR A 149 10.67 18.86 -18.08
C THR A 149 12.05 19.31 -18.57
N LYS A 150 13.10 19.08 -17.78
CA LYS A 150 14.50 19.37 -18.13
C LYS A 150 15.20 18.16 -18.78
N GLY A 151 14.53 17.01 -18.83
CA GLY A 151 15.10 15.77 -19.34
C GLY A 151 15.93 15.00 -18.32
N GLU A 152 15.79 15.29 -17.02
CA GLU A 152 16.41 14.54 -15.93
C GLU A 152 15.61 13.28 -15.62
N PHE A 153 16.32 12.21 -15.26
CA PHE A 153 15.74 10.89 -15.01
C PHE A 153 15.62 10.63 -13.52
N PHE A 154 14.48 10.11 -13.09
CA PHE A 154 14.19 9.74 -11.71
C PHE A 154 13.68 8.28 -11.64
N PRO A 155 13.94 7.56 -10.53
CA PRO A 155 13.59 6.15 -10.38
C PRO A 155 12.08 5.89 -10.52
N CYS A 156 11.25 6.81 -10.04
CA CYS A 156 9.79 6.80 -10.17
C CYS A 156 9.18 8.17 -9.86
N GLU A 157 7.88 8.33 -10.11
CA GLU A 157 7.10 9.55 -9.87
C GLU A 157 6.96 9.94 -8.39
N ARG A 158 7.43 9.09 -7.47
CA ARG A 158 7.23 9.25 -6.02
C ARG A 158 8.40 9.93 -5.31
N VAL A 159 9.52 10.16 -6.01
CA VAL A 159 10.65 10.91 -5.45
C VAL A 159 10.50 12.40 -5.80
N SER A 160 11.10 13.27 -4.99
CA SER A 160 11.13 14.69 -5.29
C SER A 160 12.09 14.97 -6.45
N GLU A 161 11.63 15.75 -7.43
CA GLU A 161 12.48 16.29 -8.51
C GLU A 161 13.51 17.30 -7.99
N GLU A 162 13.29 17.85 -6.79
CA GLU A 162 14.23 18.78 -6.14
C GLU A 162 15.41 18.05 -5.49
N ASP A 163 15.29 16.73 -5.27
CA ASP A 163 16.33 15.91 -4.64
C ASP A 163 17.30 15.37 -5.69
N SER A 164 18.43 16.05 -5.84
CA SER A 164 19.49 15.69 -6.80
C SER A 164 20.12 14.30 -6.57
N GLU A 165 20.01 13.71 -5.36
CA GLU A 165 20.45 12.34 -5.11
C GLU A 165 19.50 11.30 -5.74
N MET A 166 18.27 11.70 -6.04
CA MET A 166 17.28 10.85 -6.71
C MET A 166 17.36 10.93 -8.24
N CYS A 167 18.10 11.91 -8.78
CA CYS A 167 18.34 12.03 -10.21
C CYS A 167 19.35 10.95 -10.66
N ILE A 168 18.90 10.00 -11.47
CA ILE A 168 19.63 8.82 -11.95
C ILE A 168 20.13 8.96 -13.39
N GLY A 169 20.20 10.18 -13.94
CA GLY A 169 20.67 10.42 -15.30
C GLY A 169 19.94 11.56 -16.00
N SER A 170 20.20 11.71 -17.31
CA SER A 170 19.46 12.65 -18.17
C SER A 170 19.41 12.19 -19.62
N LEU A 171 18.61 12.88 -20.45
CA LEU A 171 18.59 12.68 -21.90
C LEU A 171 19.98 12.85 -22.54
N ASP A 172 20.84 13.72 -21.97
CA ASP A 172 22.17 14.01 -22.50
C ASP A 172 23.22 13.00 -22.04
N SER A 173 23.21 12.61 -20.76
CA SER A 173 24.23 11.74 -20.16
C SER A 173 23.84 10.25 -20.12
N GLY A 174 22.57 9.93 -20.38
CA GLY A 174 22.02 8.60 -20.20
C GLY A 174 21.84 8.24 -18.72
N PHE A 175 21.85 6.95 -18.39
CA PHE A 175 21.68 6.46 -17.02
C PHE A 175 22.99 6.49 -16.23
N ASP A 176 22.91 7.00 -15.00
CA ASP A 176 23.95 6.89 -13.99
C ASP A 176 23.79 5.57 -13.22
N PHE A 177 24.51 4.55 -13.66
CA PHE A 177 24.46 3.22 -13.05
C PHE A 177 24.98 3.17 -11.61
N ASP A 178 25.88 4.08 -11.24
CA ASP A 178 26.41 4.14 -9.87
C ASP A 178 25.34 4.65 -8.92
N LYS A 179 24.62 5.71 -9.29
CA LYS A 179 23.45 6.18 -8.53
C LYS A 179 22.35 5.12 -8.46
N MET A 180 22.02 4.46 -9.57
CA MET A 180 21.03 3.37 -9.57
C MET A 180 21.44 2.23 -8.64
N SER A 181 22.72 1.85 -8.65
CA SER A 181 23.31 0.83 -7.77
C SER A 181 23.24 1.25 -6.30
N PHE A 182 23.49 2.52 -6.00
CA PHE A 182 23.34 3.07 -4.66
C PHE A 182 21.89 3.00 -4.16
N LEU A 183 20.92 3.48 -4.95
CA LEU A 183 19.50 3.45 -4.56
C LEU A 183 19.01 2.04 -4.24
N LEU A 184 19.46 1.05 -5.04
CA LEU A 184 19.19 -0.37 -4.83
C LEU A 184 19.81 -0.96 -3.56
N ASN A 185 20.96 -0.42 -3.13
CA ASN A 185 21.79 -1.02 -2.09
C ASN A 185 22.06 -0.07 -0.91
N HIS A 186 21.22 0.93 -0.70
CA HIS A 186 21.40 1.94 0.35
C HIS A 186 21.48 1.34 1.76
N GLY A 187 20.92 0.13 1.97
CA GLY A 187 21.06 -0.61 3.22
C GLY A 187 22.51 -0.92 3.61
N LYS A 188 23.46 -0.84 2.65
CA LYS A 188 24.90 -0.94 2.94
C LYS A 188 25.39 0.11 3.94
N MET A 189 24.77 1.29 3.98
CA MET A 189 25.12 2.34 4.95
C MET A 189 24.90 1.92 6.40
N ILE A 190 23.93 1.02 6.64
CA ILE A 190 23.57 0.53 7.98
C ILE A 190 23.62 -1.00 8.05
N LYS A 191 24.53 -1.61 7.28
CA LYS A 191 24.58 -3.06 7.01
C LYS A 191 24.46 -3.92 8.26
N GLU A 192 25.31 -3.70 9.25
CA GLU A 192 25.37 -4.55 10.45
C GLU A 192 24.06 -4.47 11.26
N LYS A 193 23.43 -3.29 11.30
CA LYS A 193 22.12 -3.09 11.94
C LYS A 193 21.00 -3.77 11.17
N CYS A 194 21.01 -3.70 9.83
CA CYS A 194 20.01 -4.38 9.00
C CYS A 194 20.12 -5.91 9.12
N LEU A 195 21.33 -6.47 9.01
CA LEU A 195 21.55 -7.92 9.07
C LEU A 195 21.23 -8.52 10.45
N GLY A 196 21.39 -7.74 11.52
CA GLY A 196 20.99 -8.13 12.88
C GLY A 196 19.54 -7.79 13.24
N CYS A 197 18.74 -7.24 12.33
CA CYS A 197 17.40 -6.77 12.65
C CYS A 197 16.37 -7.90 12.59
N TRP A 198 15.58 -8.06 13.65
CA TRP A 198 14.44 -8.99 13.68
C TRP A 198 13.40 -8.70 12.59
N ASN A 199 13.32 -7.45 12.14
CA ASN A 199 12.34 -6.98 11.16
C ASN A 199 12.80 -7.14 9.71
N LEU A 200 13.99 -7.68 9.43
CA LEU A 200 14.60 -7.66 8.10
C LEU A 200 13.69 -8.20 6.98
N ARG A 201 12.98 -9.29 7.22
CA ARG A 201 12.07 -9.93 6.25
C ARG A 201 10.81 -9.11 5.95
N MET A 202 10.37 -8.33 6.93
CA MET A 202 9.15 -7.51 6.84
C MET A 202 9.45 -6.08 6.42
N CYS A 203 10.71 -5.65 6.59
CA CYS A 203 11.12 -4.30 6.27
C CYS A 203 11.02 -4.07 4.76
N ALA A 204 10.23 -3.06 4.38
CA ALA A 204 9.89 -2.76 3.00
C ALA A 204 9.95 -1.26 2.65
N TYR A 205 10.74 -0.47 3.40
CA TYR A 205 10.74 0.98 3.18
C TYR A 205 11.46 1.37 1.89
N CYS A 206 11.02 2.46 1.29
CA CYS A 206 11.62 3.05 0.10
C CYS A 206 12.34 4.36 0.46
N LEU A 207 13.43 4.68 -0.24
CA LEU A 207 14.11 5.98 -0.07
C LEU A 207 13.19 7.17 -0.35
N ALA A 208 12.16 6.99 -1.19
CA ALA A 208 11.12 7.99 -1.44
C ALA A 208 10.30 8.37 -0.19
N GLN A 209 10.33 7.54 0.87
CA GLN A 209 9.63 7.81 2.13
C GLN A 209 10.52 8.54 3.15
N ILE A 210 11.80 8.74 2.84
CA ILE A 210 12.75 9.35 3.75
C ILE A 210 12.77 10.85 3.47
N PRO A 211 12.32 11.70 4.42
CA PRO A 211 12.41 13.14 4.26
C PRO A 211 13.89 13.53 4.28
N LYS A 212 14.35 14.13 3.19
CA LYS A 212 15.73 14.64 3.11
C LYS A 212 15.83 16.15 3.20
N ASP A 213 14.77 16.89 2.87
CA ASP A 213 14.78 18.35 2.85
C ASP A 213 15.99 18.94 2.08
N ASN A 214 16.31 18.34 0.92
CA ASN A 214 17.47 18.65 0.07
C ASN A 214 18.85 18.45 0.76
N GLN A 215 18.91 17.62 1.81
CA GLN A 215 20.15 17.19 2.45
C GLN A 215 20.64 15.86 1.87
N ILE A 216 21.94 15.60 2.04
CA ILE A 216 22.57 14.32 1.71
C ILE A 216 22.01 13.23 2.63
N LEU A 217 21.69 12.06 2.07
CA LEU A 217 21.23 10.92 2.86
C LEU A 217 22.26 10.53 3.93
N THR A 218 21.83 10.44 5.18
CA THR A 218 22.67 10.01 6.31
C THR A 218 22.18 8.69 6.90
N GLU A 219 23.07 7.99 7.62
CA GLU A 219 22.70 6.79 8.37
C GLU A 219 21.56 7.06 9.36
N ASN A 220 21.57 8.20 10.04
CA ASN A 220 20.54 8.54 11.03
C ASN A 220 19.14 8.66 10.40
N MET A 221 19.04 9.20 9.19
CA MET A 221 17.77 9.28 8.46
C MET A 221 17.25 7.89 8.10
N LEU A 222 18.14 6.97 7.68
CA LEU A 222 17.77 5.57 7.48
C LEU A 222 17.28 4.91 8.76
N LEU A 223 17.95 5.17 9.89
CA LEU A 223 17.60 4.58 11.19
C LEU A 223 16.26 5.07 11.73
N GLN A 224 15.93 6.34 11.52
CA GLN A 224 14.58 6.85 11.84
C GLN A 224 13.50 6.10 11.06
N GLN A 225 13.72 5.87 9.76
CA GLN A 225 12.78 5.08 8.96
C GLN A 225 12.76 3.60 9.36
N CYS A 226 13.87 3.06 9.87
CA CYS A 226 13.90 1.71 10.43
C CYS A 226 12.96 1.56 11.63
N GLU A 227 12.87 2.56 12.50
CA GLU A 227 11.95 2.52 13.64
C GLU A 227 10.48 2.53 13.18
N ASN A 228 10.13 3.36 12.19
CA ASN A 228 8.79 3.34 11.59
C ASN A 228 8.42 1.97 11.00
N SER A 229 9.38 1.32 10.33
CA SER A 229 9.23 -0.02 9.75
C SER A 229 9.01 -1.09 10.84
N LYS A 230 9.75 -1.02 11.94
CA LYS A 230 9.60 -1.92 13.09
C LYS A 230 8.26 -1.71 13.79
N GLU A 231 7.85 -0.47 14.02
CA GLU A 231 6.57 -0.15 14.66
C GLU A 231 5.39 -0.66 13.81
N SER A 232 5.45 -0.44 12.49
CA SER A 232 4.43 -0.95 11.56
C SER A 232 4.29 -2.47 11.63
N THR A 233 5.43 -3.18 11.68
CA THR A 233 5.42 -4.65 11.78
C THR A 233 4.97 -5.12 13.17
N LEU A 234 5.35 -4.42 14.23
CA LEU A 234 4.91 -4.72 15.59
C LEU A 234 3.38 -4.62 15.72
N LEU A 235 2.76 -3.60 15.09
CA LEU A 235 1.30 -3.47 15.04
C LEU A 235 0.65 -4.64 14.29
N LEU A 236 1.26 -5.12 13.20
CA LEU A 236 0.77 -6.32 12.48
C LEU A 236 0.90 -7.57 13.34
N LEU A 237 2.01 -7.74 14.07
CA LEU A 237 2.20 -8.85 15.01
C LEU A 237 1.14 -8.83 16.10
N TYR A 238 0.82 -7.68 16.70
CA TYR A 238 -0.25 -7.58 17.70
C TYR A 238 -1.61 -7.99 17.14
N LYS A 239 -1.96 -7.52 15.94
CA LYS A 239 -3.20 -7.93 15.26
C LYS A 239 -3.23 -9.43 15.03
N LEU A 240 -2.12 -10.00 14.55
CA LEU A 240 -2.02 -11.42 14.26
C LEU A 240 -2.11 -12.27 15.52
N CYS A 241 -1.42 -11.90 16.61
CA CYS A 241 -1.49 -12.61 17.89
C CYS A 241 -2.94 -12.71 18.39
N ILE A 242 -3.67 -11.59 18.38
CA ILE A 242 -5.10 -11.58 18.75
C ILE A 242 -5.88 -12.53 17.83
N LEU A 243 -5.72 -12.43 16.51
CA LEU A 243 -6.42 -13.32 15.58
C LEU A 243 -6.16 -14.80 15.86
N VAL A 244 -4.89 -15.17 16.08
CA VAL A 244 -4.49 -16.55 16.36
C VAL A 244 -5.07 -17.03 17.70
N GLU A 245 -5.07 -16.20 18.75
CA GLU A 245 -5.71 -16.52 20.04
C GLU A 245 -7.20 -16.84 19.89
N PHE A 246 -7.88 -16.20 18.95
CA PHE A 246 -9.29 -16.44 18.65
C PHE A 246 -9.53 -17.51 17.58
N GLY A 247 -8.49 -18.24 17.15
CA GLY A 247 -8.60 -19.41 16.27
C GLY A 247 -8.35 -19.14 14.79
N TYR A 248 -7.69 -18.03 14.43
CA TYR A 248 -7.20 -17.81 13.07
C TYR A 248 -6.04 -18.77 12.72
N LYS A 249 -6.12 -19.38 11.56
CA LYS A 249 -5.22 -20.40 11.01
C LYS A 249 -4.79 -20.05 9.56
N GLY A 250 -4.64 -18.76 9.27
CA GLY A 250 -4.22 -18.30 7.95
C GLY A 250 -5.23 -18.65 6.86
N ASN A 251 -4.73 -19.26 5.78
CA ASN A 251 -5.52 -19.57 4.57
C ASN A 251 -6.71 -20.52 4.81
N GLU A 252 -6.76 -21.27 5.92
CA GLU A 252 -7.92 -22.09 6.28
C GLU A 252 -9.18 -21.23 6.54
N ASN A 253 -9.03 -20.11 7.23
CA ASN A 253 -10.15 -19.20 7.56
C ASN A 253 -10.63 -18.36 6.35
N LEU A 254 -9.95 -18.48 5.21
CA LEU A 254 -10.10 -17.57 4.08
C LEU A 254 -10.58 -18.27 2.80
N GLN A 255 -10.78 -19.59 2.83
CA GLN A 255 -11.44 -20.34 1.75
C GLN A 255 -12.93 -19.98 1.57
N VAL A 256 -13.46 -19.06 2.39
CA VAL A 256 -14.88 -18.65 2.46
C VAL A 256 -15.28 -17.68 1.32
N LEU A 257 -14.38 -17.35 0.39
CA LEU A 257 -14.63 -16.42 -0.73
C LEU A 257 -14.32 -17.01 -2.11
N LYS A 258 -14.14 -18.33 -2.24
CA LYS A 258 -14.27 -18.97 -3.56
C LYS A 258 -15.72 -18.99 -4.01
#